data_AF-A0A523Y2R7-F1
#
_entry.id   AF-A0A523Y2R7-F1
#
_cell.length_a   1.000
_cell.length_b   1.000
_cell.length_c   1.000
_cell.angle_alpha   90.00
_cell.angle_beta   90.00
_cell.angle_gamma   90.00
#
_symmetry.space_group_name_H-M   'P 1'
#
loop_
_entity.id
_entity.type
_entity.pdbx_description
1 polymer ?
#
loop_
_entity_poly.entity_id
_entity_poly.type
_entity_poly.pdbx_seq_one_letter_code
_entity_poly.pdbx_strand_id
1 'polypeptide(L)'
;MSDVSEVSEPEPGERKASFFSRVMRFLLRFLIVVLLGGVFGVAIYFGVPTLYRSAIEPMQVNAQRIAELEEALNQVQTTSSRQVEQAGERLVEIEGRLAEQGEALAAMEAELEVVQTSLEDQRDRVSRLRNLVDRVEDLTYDMDKMVARVEMLESTLAEVELPAASIGRQLQLIRAMTLLTKARLWLVQDNLGLAAEEITTARNLLDEVIGAEQDGEDEVLDQIVERLDLALMDIRKTPIVAADELEIAWKLLVEVTKPASYLTIPSGEILYEEDNND
;
A
#
# COMPACT_ATOMS: atom_id res chain seq x y z
N MET A 1 20.74 -173.75 -3.83
CA MET A 1 19.82 -173.47 -2.71
C MET A 1 20.32 -172.22 -2.02
N SER A 2 19.56 -171.17 -1.73
CA SER A 2 18.18 -170.69 -2.03
C SER A 2 18.07 -169.40 -1.17
N ASP A 3 17.46 -168.27 -1.54
CA ASP A 3 16.12 -168.03 -2.11
C ASP A 3 15.01 -168.30 -1.06
N VAL A 4 14.01 -167.42 -0.77
CA VAL A 4 13.64 -166.07 -1.31
C VAL A 4 14.08 -164.96 -0.29
N SER A 5 13.40 -163.90 0.23
CA SER A 5 12.17 -163.05 0.07
C SER A 5 12.27 -161.81 1.02
N GLU A 6 11.50 -160.69 1.00
CA GLU A 6 10.64 -159.95 0.03
C GLU A 6 10.22 -158.54 0.59
N VAL A 7 9.69 -157.64 -0.27
CA VAL A 7 8.62 -156.62 -0.02
C VAL A 7 8.80 -155.42 0.97
N SER A 8 9.04 -154.24 0.37
CA SER A 8 8.26 -152.96 0.45
C SER A 8 8.22 -151.96 1.64
N GLU A 9 7.92 -150.70 1.25
CA GLU A 9 7.82 -149.39 1.93
C GLU A 9 6.53 -149.18 2.80
N PRO A 10 6.26 -148.04 3.53
CA PRO A 10 6.87 -146.68 3.45
C PRO A 10 7.12 -145.91 4.78
N GLU A 11 7.51 -144.63 4.65
CA GLU A 11 7.86 -143.65 5.72
C GLU A 11 6.65 -143.17 6.56
N PRO A 12 6.85 -142.65 7.80
CA PRO A 12 7.11 -141.21 7.96
C PRO A 12 8.13 -140.84 9.08
N GLY A 13 8.78 -139.68 8.96
CA GLY A 13 9.85 -139.26 9.90
C GLY A 13 9.47 -138.26 11.01
N GLU A 14 10.32 -138.17 12.06
CA GLU A 14 10.51 -136.91 12.84
C GLU A 14 11.96 -136.69 13.33
N ARG A 15 12.53 -135.57 12.88
CA ARG A 15 13.50 -134.67 13.54
C ARG A 15 14.38 -135.21 14.70
N LYS A 16 15.69 -135.37 14.42
CA LYS A 16 16.75 -135.06 15.41
C LYS A 16 17.85 -134.17 14.82
N ALA A 17 17.79 -132.89 15.18
CA ALA A 17 18.88 -131.94 15.01
C ALA A 17 19.72 -131.85 16.29
N SER A 18 21.06 -131.72 16.22
CA SER A 18 21.87 -130.92 17.17
C SER A 18 23.39 -130.97 16.90
N PHE A 19 23.87 -130.28 15.87
CA PHE A 19 25.01 -129.36 16.04
C PHE A 19 25.09 -128.38 14.87
N PHE A 20 25.21 -128.90 13.65
CA PHE A 20 25.39 -128.08 12.44
C PHE A 20 24.24 -127.08 12.23
N SER A 21 22.99 -127.48 12.47
CA SER A 21 21.83 -126.56 12.41
C SER A 21 21.73 -125.57 13.59
N ARG A 22 22.34 -125.86 14.75
CA ARG A 22 22.51 -124.86 15.83
C ARG A 22 23.54 -123.82 15.43
N VAL A 23 24.71 -124.25 14.92
CA VAL A 23 25.77 -123.37 14.41
C VAL A 23 25.28 -122.54 13.23
N MET A 24 24.58 -123.15 12.26
CA MET A 24 24.01 -122.46 11.11
C MET A 24 22.91 -121.47 11.50
N ARG A 25 22.04 -121.80 12.47
CA ARG A 25 21.06 -120.85 13.02
C ARG A 25 21.74 -119.74 13.83
N PHE A 26 22.87 -120.01 14.49
CA PHE A 26 23.69 -118.99 15.14
C PHE A 26 24.34 -118.06 14.11
N LEU A 27 24.96 -118.59 13.07
CA LEU A 27 25.56 -117.83 11.97
C LEU A 27 24.53 -117.01 11.21
N LEU A 28 23.36 -117.56 10.89
CA LEU A 28 22.28 -116.81 10.24
C LEU A 28 21.76 -115.69 11.16
N ARG A 29 21.56 -115.96 12.45
CA ARG A 29 21.11 -114.95 13.41
C ARG A 29 22.18 -113.87 13.65
N PHE A 30 23.45 -114.24 13.67
CA PHE A 30 24.59 -113.33 13.75
C PHE A 30 24.71 -112.48 12.49
N LEU A 31 24.60 -113.08 11.30
CA LEU A 31 24.55 -112.37 10.01
C LEU A 31 23.39 -111.37 9.99
N ILE A 32 22.19 -111.78 10.41
CA ILE A 32 21.02 -110.89 10.49
C ILE A 32 21.27 -109.75 11.49
N VAL A 33 21.87 -110.00 12.65
CA VAL A 33 22.21 -108.96 13.64
C VAL A 33 23.32 -108.03 13.14
N VAL A 34 24.33 -108.53 12.43
CA VAL A 34 25.39 -107.72 11.81
C VAL A 34 24.83 -106.90 10.63
N LEU A 35 23.90 -107.44 9.85
CA LEU A 35 23.25 -106.74 8.74
C LEU A 35 22.28 -105.67 9.26
N LEU A 36 21.45 -105.97 10.28
CA LEU A 36 20.63 -104.97 10.98
C LEU A 36 21.49 -103.91 11.67
N GLY A 37 22.58 -104.30 12.34
CA GLY A 37 23.51 -103.38 12.98
C GLY A 37 24.26 -102.49 11.98
N GLY A 38 24.62 -103.04 10.82
CA GLY A 38 25.19 -102.29 9.69
C GLY A 38 24.18 -101.33 9.07
N VAL A 39 22.93 -101.77 8.85
CA VAL A 39 21.84 -100.92 8.35
C VAL A 39 21.49 -99.82 9.36
N PHE A 40 21.44 -100.10 10.67
CA PHE A 40 21.27 -99.07 11.71
C PHE A 40 22.48 -98.14 11.77
N GLY A 41 23.70 -98.65 11.66
CA GLY A 41 24.93 -97.86 11.62
C GLY A 41 24.91 -96.89 10.44
N VAL A 42 24.58 -97.37 9.23
CA VAL A 42 24.40 -96.55 8.02
C VAL A 42 23.23 -95.56 8.18
N ALA A 43 22.08 -95.99 8.70
CA ALA A 43 20.92 -95.13 8.89
C ALA A 43 21.16 -94.01 9.90
N ILE A 44 21.93 -94.25 10.97
CA ILE A 44 22.35 -93.21 11.92
C ILE A 44 23.43 -92.33 11.29
N TYR A 45 24.47 -92.92 10.70
CA TYR A 45 25.61 -92.21 10.11
C TYR A 45 25.24 -91.30 8.93
N PHE A 46 24.23 -91.65 8.14
CA PHE A 46 23.71 -90.80 7.06
C PHE A 46 22.43 -90.02 7.45
N GLY A 47 21.58 -90.56 8.33
CA GLY A 47 20.32 -89.92 8.73
C GLY A 47 20.50 -88.73 9.67
N VAL A 48 21.43 -88.82 10.63
CA VAL A 48 21.74 -87.69 11.53
C VAL A 48 22.27 -86.47 10.75
N PRO A 49 23.30 -86.56 9.88
CA PRO A 49 23.79 -85.40 9.14
C PRO A 49 22.84 -84.91 8.02
N THR A 50 21.96 -85.76 7.47
CA THR A 50 20.93 -85.27 6.52
C THR A 50 19.86 -84.47 7.25
N LEU A 51 19.36 -84.94 8.40
CA LEU A 51 18.43 -84.17 9.25
C LEU A 51 19.06 -82.86 9.77
N TYR A 52 20.35 -82.88 10.15
CA TYR A 52 21.05 -81.68 10.61
C TYR A 52 21.06 -80.58 9.53
N ARG A 53 21.38 -80.94 8.27
CA ARG A 53 21.33 -80.00 7.14
C ARG A 53 19.89 -79.56 6.84
N SER A 54 18.95 -80.50 6.70
CA SER A 54 17.58 -80.17 6.28
C SER A 54 16.78 -79.35 7.31
N ALA A 55 17.16 -79.36 8.60
CA ALA A 55 16.45 -78.64 9.65
C ALA A 55 17.14 -77.35 10.11
N ILE A 56 18.47 -77.37 10.30
CA ILE A 56 19.18 -76.24 10.95
C ILE A 56 19.60 -75.17 9.95
N GLU A 57 20.01 -75.58 8.74
CA GLU A 57 20.40 -74.67 7.65
C GLU A 57 19.26 -73.69 7.24
N PRO A 58 17.99 -74.11 7.01
CA PRO A 58 16.90 -73.17 6.74
C PRO A 58 16.52 -72.32 7.95
N MET A 59 16.75 -72.78 9.20
CA MET A 59 16.55 -71.94 10.38
C MET A 59 17.57 -70.81 10.46
N GLN A 60 18.83 -71.05 10.07
CA GLN A 60 19.85 -70.00 10.00
C GLN A 60 19.53 -68.96 8.91
N VAL A 61 19.13 -69.41 7.72
CA VAL A 61 18.73 -68.51 6.62
C VAL A 61 17.46 -67.70 6.98
N ASN A 62 16.47 -68.32 7.63
CA ASN A 62 15.28 -67.60 8.08
C ASN A 62 15.58 -66.62 9.23
N ALA A 63 16.48 -66.96 10.16
CA ALA A 63 16.92 -66.04 11.22
C ALA A 63 17.66 -64.82 10.63
N GLN A 64 18.51 -65.01 9.62
CA GLN A 64 19.15 -63.91 8.89
C GLN A 64 18.10 -63.01 8.21
N ARG A 65 17.13 -63.58 7.49
CA ARG A 65 16.04 -62.82 6.85
C ARG A 65 15.15 -62.08 7.84
N ILE A 66 14.92 -62.62 9.03
CA ILE A 66 14.18 -61.95 10.10
C ILE A 66 14.99 -60.76 10.62
N ALA A 67 16.29 -60.89 10.86
CA ALA A 67 17.15 -59.78 11.26
C ALA A 67 17.25 -58.69 10.17
N GLU A 68 17.33 -59.09 8.88
CA GLU A 68 17.27 -58.17 7.74
C GLU A 68 15.92 -57.41 7.66
N LEU A 69 14.81 -58.09 7.95
CA LEU A 69 13.47 -57.48 8.01
C LEU A 69 13.29 -56.57 9.23
N GLU A 70 13.81 -56.94 10.40
CA GLU A 70 13.81 -56.10 11.60
C GLU A 70 14.62 -54.83 11.38
N GLU A 71 15.82 -54.93 10.80
CA GLU A 71 16.63 -53.75 10.45
C GLU A 71 15.96 -52.89 9.37
N ALA A 72 15.36 -53.49 8.34
CA ALA A 72 14.59 -52.76 7.33
C ALA A 72 13.37 -52.04 7.93
N LEU A 73 12.65 -52.67 8.88
CA LEU A 73 11.55 -52.05 9.61
C LEU A 73 12.03 -50.90 10.49
N ASN A 74 13.11 -51.08 11.25
CA ASN A 74 13.74 -50.03 12.05
C ASN A 74 14.18 -48.84 11.19
N GLN A 75 14.78 -49.10 10.03
CA GLN A 75 15.23 -48.08 9.08
C GLN A 75 14.05 -47.34 8.43
N VAL A 76 12.99 -48.06 8.03
CA VAL A 76 11.75 -47.45 7.50
C VAL A 76 11.04 -46.61 8.56
N GLN A 77 10.91 -47.11 9.80
CA GLN A 77 10.29 -46.38 10.89
C GLN A 77 11.08 -45.11 11.24
N THR A 78 12.41 -45.20 11.35
CA THR A 78 13.29 -44.05 11.58
C THR A 78 13.20 -43.02 10.44
N THR A 79 13.11 -43.48 9.18
CA THR A 79 12.98 -42.61 8.00
C THR A 79 11.61 -41.93 7.97
N SER A 80 10.54 -42.66 8.29
CA SER A 80 9.18 -42.14 8.41
C SER A 80 9.08 -41.06 9.49
N SER A 81 9.64 -41.31 10.69
CA SER A 81 9.69 -40.31 11.76
C SER A 81 10.37 -39.01 11.33
N ARG A 82 11.53 -39.08 10.65
CA ARG A 82 12.22 -37.90 10.11
C ARG A 82 11.45 -37.18 9.01
N GLN A 83 10.70 -37.91 8.18
CA GLN A 83 9.84 -37.30 7.16
C GLN A 83 8.65 -36.57 7.77
N VAL A 84 8.05 -37.12 8.84
CA VAL A 84 6.97 -36.46 9.59
C VAL A 84 7.50 -35.22 10.32
N GLU A 85 8.67 -35.30 10.95
CA GLU A 85 9.37 -34.19 11.61
C GLU A 85 9.65 -33.05 10.61
N GLN A 86 10.31 -33.33 9.48
CA GLN A 86 10.58 -32.35 8.43
C GLN A 86 9.30 -31.80 7.76
N ALA A 87 8.23 -32.59 7.65
CA ALA A 87 6.95 -32.10 7.17
C ALA A 87 6.29 -31.12 8.17
N GLY A 88 6.43 -31.39 9.47
CA GLY A 88 6.00 -30.48 10.54
C GLY A 88 6.76 -29.16 10.54
N GLU A 89 8.09 -29.20 10.43
CA GLU A 89 8.92 -27.99 10.30
C GLU A 89 8.48 -27.10 9.12
N ARG A 90 8.25 -27.72 7.94
CA ARG A 90 7.78 -27.01 6.74
C ARG A 90 6.37 -26.48 6.86
N LEU A 91 5.48 -27.16 7.57
CA LEU A 91 4.12 -26.65 7.84
C LEU A 91 4.20 -25.38 8.71
N VAL A 92 4.99 -25.39 9.79
CA VAL A 92 5.20 -24.21 10.64
C VAL A 92 5.86 -23.06 9.85
N GLU A 93 6.81 -23.34 8.96
CA GLU A 93 7.41 -22.34 8.07
C GLU A 93 6.39 -21.72 7.09
N ILE A 94 5.48 -22.53 6.55
CA ILE A 94 4.42 -22.09 5.63
C ILE A 94 3.33 -21.31 6.38
N GLU A 95 2.91 -21.77 7.55
CA GLU A 95 1.93 -21.10 8.42
C GLU A 95 2.45 -19.73 8.88
N GLY A 96 3.73 -19.63 9.25
CA GLY A 96 4.40 -18.37 9.57
C GLY A 96 4.41 -17.38 8.41
N ARG A 97 4.79 -17.84 7.19
CA ARG A 97 4.74 -17.00 5.98
C ARG A 97 3.32 -16.60 5.59
N LEU A 98 2.32 -17.45 5.83
CA LEU A 98 0.92 -17.14 5.55
C LEU A 98 0.39 -16.06 6.50
N ALA A 99 0.81 -16.09 7.78
CA ALA A 99 0.51 -15.03 8.73
C ALA A 99 1.17 -13.70 8.33
N GLU A 100 2.47 -13.71 8.00
CA GLU A 100 3.22 -12.54 7.53
C GLU A 100 2.58 -11.92 6.26
N GLN A 101 2.13 -12.75 5.31
CA GLN A 101 1.40 -12.29 4.13
C GLN A 101 0.01 -11.72 4.46
N GLY A 102 -0.69 -12.29 5.44
CA GLY A 102 -1.97 -11.77 5.93
C GLY A 102 -1.83 -10.39 6.58
N GLU A 103 -0.80 -10.20 7.42
CA GLU A 103 -0.47 -8.90 8.02
C GLU A 103 -0.06 -7.86 6.96
N ALA A 104 0.74 -8.26 5.98
CA ALA A 104 1.13 -7.38 4.87
C ALA A 104 -0.06 -6.96 3.99
N LEU A 105 -1.00 -7.87 3.70
CA LEU A 105 -2.23 -7.56 2.96
C LEU A 105 -3.13 -6.60 3.74
N ALA A 106 -3.36 -6.84 5.03
CA ALA A 106 -4.15 -5.95 5.87
C ALA A 106 -3.54 -4.54 5.98
N ALA A 107 -2.20 -4.43 6.01
CA ALA A 107 -1.50 -3.15 5.95
C ALA A 107 -1.71 -2.42 4.61
N MET A 108 -1.65 -3.13 3.48
CA MET A 108 -1.91 -2.57 2.15
C MET A 108 -3.38 -2.14 1.98
N GLU A 109 -4.34 -2.90 2.52
CA GLU A 109 -5.77 -2.52 2.51
C GLU A 109 -6.00 -1.22 3.28
N ALA A 110 -5.39 -1.06 4.47
CA ALA A 110 -5.46 0.18 5.24
C ALA A 110 -4.76 1.36 4.54
N GLU A 111 -3.61 1.13 3.88
CA GLU A 111 -2.95 2.18 3.09
C GLU A 111 -3.82 2.62 1.90
N LEU A 112 -4.49 1.68 1.22
CA LEU A 112 -5.43 1.97 0.14
C LEU A 112 -6.66 2.77 0.59
N GLU A 113 -7.18 2.54 1.80
CA GLU A 113 -8.28 3.33 2.40
C GLU A 113 -7.84 4.77 2.68
N VAL A 114 -6.63 4.95 3.22
CA VAL A 114 -6.04 6.28 3.47
C VAL A 114 -5.77 7.03 2.15
N VAL A 115 -5.26 6.34 1.12
CA VAL A 115 -5.03 6.92 -0.21
C VAL A 115 -6.35 7.31 -0.89
N GLN A 116 -7.40 6.49 -0.80
CA GLN A 116 -8.74 6.83 -1.30
C GLN A 116 -9.29 8.08 -0.61
N THR A 117 -9.25 8.12 0.72
CA THR A 117 -9.68 9.29 1.51
C THR A 117 -8.92 10.57 1.12
N SER A 118 -7.60 10.46 0.89
CA SER A 118 -6.75 11.57 0.42
C SER A 118 -7.12 12.05 -0.99
N LEU A 119 -7.48 11.13 -1.90
CA LEU A 119 -7.94 11.47 -3.25
C LEU A 119 -9.31 12.16 -3.23
N GLU A 120 -10.20 11.79 -2.30
CA GLU A 120 -11.50 12.46 -2.13
C GLU A 120 -11.34 13.89 -1.62
N ASP A 121 -10.57 14.14 -0.55
CA ASP A 121 -10.31 15.53 -0.11
C ASP A 121 -9.53 16.33 -1.17
N GLN A 122 -8.60 15.73 -1.91
CA GLN A 122 -7.95 16.42 -3.04
C GLN A 122 -8.94 16.81 -4.14
N ARG A 123 -9.87 15.92 -4.52
CA ARG A 123 -10.95 16.22 -5.47
C ARG A 123 -11.83 17.37 -4.98
N ASP A 124 -12.12 17.38 -3.69
CA ASP A 124 -12.91 18.40 -3.01
C ASP A 124 -12.17 19.76 -2.91
N ARG A 125 -10.87 19.75 -2.63
CA ARG A 125 -10.00 20.95 -2.72
C ARG A 125 -10.00 21.54 -4.13
N VAL A 126 -9.86 20.70 -5.16
CA VAL A 126 -9.91 21.14 -6.57
C VAL A 126 -11.30 21.66 -6.94
N SER A 127 -12.38 21.06 -6.41
CA SER A 127 -13.74 21.59 -6.55
C SER A 127 -13.90 22.97 -5.92
N ARG A 128 -13.42 23.15 -4.68
CA ARG A 128 -13.39 24.44 -3.97
C ARG A 128 -12.58 25.49 -4.72
N LEU A 129 -11.43 25.13 -5.31
CA LEU A 129 -10.61 26.03 -6.12
C LEU A 129 -11.31 26.48 -7.41
N ARG A 130 -12.02 25.60 -8.14
CA ARG A 130 -12.82 26.02 -9.30
C ARG A 130 -13.88 27.06 -8.93
N ASN A 131 -14.66 26.77 -7.89
CA ASN A 131 -15.66 27.70 -7.36
C ASN A 131 -15.08 29.06 -6.90
N LEU A 132 -13.77 29.15 -6.63
CA LEU A 132 -13.09 30.42 -6.33
C LEU A 132 -12.62 31.14 -7.61
N VAL A 133 -12.21 30.41 -8.65
CA VAL A 133 -11.92 30.98 -9.97
C VAL A 133 -13.19 31.54 -10.60
N ASP A 134 -14.29 30.79 -10.60
CA ASP A 134 -15.59 31.21 -11.15
C ASP A 134 -16.05 32.54 -10.50
N ARG A 135 -15.90 32.65 -9.17
CA ARG A 135 -16.20 33.89 -8.40
C ARG A 135 -15.25 35.05 -8.67
N VAL A 136 -14.01 34.77 -9.05
CA VAL A 136 -13.04 35.81 -9.45
C VAL A 136 -13.38 36.33 -10.84
N GLU A 137 -13.84 35.48 -11.75
CA GLU A 137 -14.37 35.90 -13.06
C GLU A 137 -15.64 36.76 -12.91
N ASP A 138 -16.62 36.32 -12.11
CA ASP A 138 -17.82 37.11 -11.75
C ASP A 138 -17.45 38.49 -11.17
N LEU A 139 -16.51 38.53 -10.22
CA LEU A 139 -16.08 39.77 -9.58
C LEU A 139 -15.34 40.71 -10.56
N THR A 140 -14.53 40.15 -11.47
CA THR A 140 -13.87 40.94 -12.53
C THR A 140 -14.91 41.59 -13.44
N TYR A 141 -15.93 40.82 -13.84
CA TYR A 141 -17.03 41.30 -14.69
C TYR A 141 -17.92 42.35 -14.00
N ASP A 142 -18.15 42.25 -12.68
CA ASP A 142 -18.83 43.30 -11.91
C ASP A 142 -17.96 44.54 -11.70
N MET A 143 -16.63 44.41 -11.62
CA MET A 143 -15.71 45.56 -11.60
C MET A 143 -15.72 46.32 -12.93
N ASP A 144 -15.77 45.64 -14.08
CA ASP A 144 -15.91 46.30 -15.38
C ASP A 144 -17.22 47.08 -15.49
N LYS A 145 -18.32 46.54 -14.96
CA LYS A 145 -19.60 47.29 -14.86
C LYS A 145 -19.49 48.49 -13.92
N MET A 146 -18.68 48.43 -12.86
CA MET A 146 -18.45 49.58 -11.98
C MET A 146 -17.66 50.68 -12.71
N VAL A 147 -16.58 50.35 -13.42
CA VAL A 147 -15.83 51.32 -14.24
C VAL A 147 -16.74 51.99 -15.28
N ALA A 148 -17.50 51.22 -16.06
CA ALA A 148 -18.41 51.76 -17.08
C ALA A 148 -19.57 52.60 -16.50
N ARG A 149 -20.04 52.30 -15.27
CA ARG A 149 -21.02 53.13 -14.55
C ARG A 149 -20.39 54.43 -14.04
N VAL A 150 -19.15 54.38 -13.58
CA VAL A 150 -18.40 55.54 -13.12
C VAL A 150 -18.14 56.49 -14.29
N GLU A 151 -17.69 55.99 -15.44
CA GLU A 151 -17.57 56.76 -16.70
C GLU A 151 -18.88 57.42 -17.15
N MET A 152 -20.00 56.70 -17.03
CA MET A 152 -21.32 57.24 -17.34
C MET A 152 -21.73 58.37 -16.38
N LEU A 153 -21.37 58.27 -15.10
CA LEU A 153 -21.59 59.31 -14.10
C LEU A 153 -20.66 60.51 -14.32
N GLU A 154 -19.39 60.30 -14.68
CA GLU A 154 -18.44 61.36 -15.05
C GLU A 154 -18.98 62.17 -16.24
N SER A 155 -19.44 61.49 -17.29
CA SER A 155 -20.05 62.11 -18.47
C SER A 155 -21.33 62.88 -18.14
N THR A 156 -22.25 62.28 -17.38
CA THR A 156 -23.51 62.93 -16.95
C THR A 156 -23.26 64.16 -16.08
N LEU A 157 -22.21 64.13 -15.25
CA LEU A 157 -21.83 65.24 -14.38
C LEU A 157 -21.16 66.39 -15.16
N ALA A 158 -20.42 66.08 -16.22
CA ALA A 158 -19.80 67.09 -17.10
C ALA A 158 -20.84 67.92 -17.90
N GLU A 159 -22.05 67.41 -18.10
CA GLU A 159 -23.17 68.14 -18.71
C GLU A 159 -23.87 69.13 -17.74
N VAL A 160 -23.49 69.17 -16.45
CA VAL A 160 -24.23 69.90 -15.41
C VAL A 160 -23.39 71.01 -14.75
N GLU A 161 -23.75 72.27 -15.02
CA GLU A 161 -23.14 73.47 -14.42
C GLU A 161 -23.49 73.64 -12.91
N LEU A 162 -22.85 72.82 -12.07
CA LEU A 162 -22.88 72.89 -10.61
C LEU A 162 -21.44 73.01 -10.07
N PRO A 163 -21.20 73.13 -8.74
CA PRO A 163 -19.90 72.85 -8.13
C PRO A 163 -19.53 71.35 -8.25
N ALA A 164 -19.41 70.89 -9.49
CA ALA A 164 -19.22 69.51 -9.90
C ALA A 164 -17.75 69.05 -9.80
N ALA A 165 -16.80 69.97 -9.84
CA ALA A 165 -15.36 69.67 -9.88
C ALA A 165 -14.89 68.76 -8.73
N SER A 166 -15.35 68.99 -7.49
CA SER A 166 -14.99 68.15 -6.34
C SER A 166 -15.61 66.74 -6.40
N ILE A 167 -16.81 66.61 -6.98
CA ILE A 167 -17.48 65.32 -7.19
C ILE A 167 -16.79 64.57 -8.35
N GLY A 168 -16.42 65.26 -9.43
CA GLY A 168 -15.64 64.74 -10.54
C GLY A 168 -14.28 64.20 -10.07
N ARG A 169 -13.52 64.98 -9.30
CA ARG A 169 -12.25 64.57 -8.67
C ARG A 169 -12.43 63.29 -7.86
N GLN A 170 -13.43 63.24 -6.97
CA GLN A 170 -13.71 62.04 -6.16
C GLN A 170 -14.06 60.82 -7.02
N LEU A 171 -14.82 61.03 -8.09
CA LEU A 171 -15.28 59.98 -9.00
C LEU A 171 -14.12 59.40 -9.84
N GLN A 172 -13.24 60.26 -10.36
CA GLN A 172 -12.00 59.87 -11.05
C GLN A 172 -11.04 59.11 -10.10
N LEU A 173 -10.90 59.54 -8.85
CA LEU A 173 -10.09 58.83 -7.86
C LEU A 173 -10.68 57.44 -7.49
N ILE A 174 -12.01 57.31 -7.44
CA ILE A 174 -12.71 56.02 -7.26
C ILE A 174 -12.52 55.12 -8.51
N ARG A 175 -12.53 55.70 -9.71
CA ARG A 175 -12.22 54.98 -10.97
C ARG A 175 -10.79 54.46 -10.96
N ALA A 176 -9.81 55.29 -10.64
CA ALA A 176 -8.41 54.90 -10.48
C ALA A 176 -8.23 53.79 -9.42
N MET A 177 -8.88 53.89 -8.26
CA MET A 177 -8.86 52.84 -7.24
C MET A 177 -9.44 51.51 -7.74
N THR A 178 -10.49 51.56 -8.56
CA THR A 178 -11.10 50.38 -9.19
C THR A 178 -10.15 49.73 -10.20
N LEU A 179 -9.53 50.53 -11.07
CA LEU A 179 -8.53 50.10 -12.05
C LEU A 179 -7.31 49.46 -11.35
N LEU A 180 -6.76 50.08 -10.28
CA LEU A 180 -5.66 49.49 -9.51
C LEU A 180 -6.06 48.18 -8.79
N THR A 181 -7.31 48.06 -8.35
CA THR A 181 -7.82 46.81 -7.78
C THR A 181 -7.90 45.71 -8.87
N LYS A 182 -8.29 46.06 -10.09
CA LYS A 182 -8.34 45.15 -11.25
C LYS A 182 -6.93 44.76 -11.73
N ALA A 183 -5.97 45.70 -11.73
CA ALA A 183 -4.56 45.44 -11.99
C ALA A 183 -3.96 44.39 -11.05
N ARG A 184 -4.19 44.55 -9.73
CA ARG A 184 -3.74 43.58 -8.72
C ARG A 184 -4.38 42.21 -8.93
N LEU A 185 -5.64 42.16 -9.38
CA LEU A 185 -6.31 40.91 -9.73
C LEU A 185 -5.72 40.24 -10.98
N TRP A 186 -5.37 41.01 -12.02
CA TRP A 186 -4.66 40.49 -13.20
C TRP A 186 -3.26 39.94 -12.87
N LEU A 187 -2.52 40.55 -11.93
CA LEU A 187 -1.25 40.00 -11.45
C LEU A 187 -1.41 38.65 -10.74
N VAL A 188 -2.47 38.48 -9.94
CA VAL A 188 -2.79 37.17 -9.31
C VAL A 188 -3.17 36.10 -10.34
N GLN A 189 -3.63 36.52 -11.54
CA GLN A 189 -3.92 35.63 -12.68
C GLN A 189 -2.74 35.47 -13.66
N ASP A 190 -1.53 35.97 -13.33
CA ASP A 190 -0.34 36.01 -14.21
C ASP A 190 -0.56 36.76 -15.55
N ASN A 191 -1.61 37.58 -15.64
CA ASN A 191 -1.94 38.36 -16.84
C ASN A 191 -1.23 39.73 -16.79
N LEU A 192 0.10 39.69 -16.87
CA LEU A 192 0.98 40.86 -16.79
C LEU A 192 0.70 41.91 -17.89
N GLY A 193 0.06 41.49 -18.99
CA GLY A 193 -0.35 42.37 -20.09
C GLY A 193 -1.52 43.28 -19.71
N LEU A 194 -2.67 42.67 -19.32
CA LEU A 194 -3.81 43.46 -18.85
C LEU A 194 -3.48 44.22 -17.57
N ALA A 195 -2.69 43.64 -16.65
CA ALA A 195 -2.23 44.35 -15.47
C ALA A 195 -1.53 45.67 -15.82
N ALA A 196 -0.61 45.68 -16.80
CA ALA A 196 0.06 46.91 -17.26
C ALA A 196 -0.91 47.92 -17.89
N GLU A 197 -1.94 47.46 -18.61
CA GLU A 197 -2.96 48.30 -19.23
C GLU A 197 -3.84 49.02 -18.20
N GLU A 198 -4.34 48.30 -17.18
CA GLU A 198 -5.11 48.90 -16.08
C GLU A 198 -4.29 49.93 -15.29
N ILE A 199 -3.01 49.64 -15.02
CA ILE A 199 -2.11 50.55 -14.27
C ILE A 199 -1.81 51.80 -15.10
N THR A 200 -1.54 51.65 -16.39
CA THR A 200 -1.32 52.79 -17.30
C THR A 200 -2.57 53.67 -17.35
N THR A 201 -3.76 53.06 -17.40
CA THR A 201 -5.04 53.78 -17.39
C THR A 201 -5.28 54.52 -16.08
N ALA A 202 -5.02 53.87 -14.93
CA ALA A 202 -5.11 54.49 -13.61
C ALA A 202 -4.12 55.66 -13.45
N ARG A 203 -2.86 55.46 -13.87
CA ARG A 203 -1.80 56.46 -13.86
C ARG A 203 -2.20 57.71 -14.64
N ASN A 204 -2.63 57.55 -15.89
CA ASN A 204 -3.04 58.66 -16.74
C ASN A 204 -4.23 59.45 -16.17
N LEU A 205 -5.15 58.77 -15.47
CA LEU A 205 -6.29 59.40 -14.81
C LEU A 205 -5.88 60.20 -13.56
N LEU A 206 -4.83 59.78 -12.85
CA LEU A 206 -4.26 60.55 -11.75
C LEU A 206 -3.48 61.77 -12.24
N ASP A 207 -2.70 61.65 -13.32
CA ASP A 207 -2.07 62.78 -14.00
C ASP A 207 -3.12 63.85 -14.44
N GLU A 208 -4.29 63.41 -14.93
CA GLU A 208 -5.40 64.31 -15.28
C GLU A 208 -6.00 65.03 -14.06
N VAL A 209 -6.15 64.32 -12.93
CA VAL A 209 -6.62 64.91 -11.66
C VAL A 209 -5.63 65.94 -11.12
N ILE A 210 -4.33 65.64 -11.13
CA ILE A 210 -3.27 66.56 -10.69
C ILE A 210 -3.25 67.81 -11.59
N GLY A 211 -3.25 67.62 -12.91
CA GLY A 211 -3.21 68.72 -13.89
C GLY A 211 -4.44 69.63 -13.92
N ALA A 212 -5.52 69.29 -13.21
CA ALA A 212 -6.75 70.08 -13.15
C ALA A 212 -6.75 71.16 -12.04
N GLU A 213 -5.85 71.09 -11.06
CA GLU A 213 -5.77 72.07 -9.97
C GLU A 213 -4.77 73.19 -10.28
N GLN A 214 -5.17 74.46 -10.11
CA GLN A 214 -4.34 75.62 -10.46
C GLN A 214 -3.31 76.04 -9.38
N ASP A 215 -3.44 75.51 -8.15
CA ASP A 215 -2.61 75.86 -6.98
C ASP A 215 -2.16 74.62 -6.16
N GLY A 216 -2.42 73.39 -6.64
CA GLY A 216 -2.36 72.16 -5.84
C GLY A 216 -1.23 71.18 -6.16
N GLU A 217 -0.10 71.29 -5.46
CA GLU A 217 0.88 70.18 -5.34
C GLU A 217 0.33 69.12 -4.37
N ASP A 218 -0.51 68.20 -4.85
CA ASP A 218 -0.99 67.04 -4.07
C ASP A 218 0.12 65.98 -3.99
N GLU A 219 1.10 66.22 -3.11
CA GLU A 219 2.30 65.40 -2.89
C GLU A 219 2.00 63.90 -2.68
N VAL A 220 0.78 63.56 -2.26
CA VAL A 220 0.33 62.17 -2.08
C VAL A 220 -0.08 61.54 -3.41
N LEU A 221 -0.72 62.29 -4.31
CA LEU A 221 -1.00 61.84 -5.68
C LEU A 221 0.29 61.67 -6.50
N ASP A 222 1.25 62.59 -6.38
CA ASP A 222 2.57 62.45 -7.01
C ASP A 222 3.30 61.17 -6.53
N GLN A 223 3.28 60.91 -5.21
CA GLN A 223 3.80 59.67 -4.63
C GLN A 223 3.06 58.43 -5.15
N ILE A 224 1.74 58.49 -5.38
CA ILE A 224 1.00 57.39 -5.98
C ILE A 224 1.47 57.16 -7.44
N VAL A 225 1.61 58.21 -8.25
CA VAL A 225 2.07 58.11 -9.64
C VAL A 225 3.49 57.53 -9.72
N GLU A 226 4.43 57.96 -8.86
CA GLU A 226 5.77 57.35 -8.77
C GLU A 226 5.70 55.83 -8.51
N ARG A 227 4.83 55.40 -7.58
CA ARG A 227 4.62 53.97 -7.26
C ARG A 227 4.04 53.19 -8.45
N LEU A 228 3.15 53.81 -9.24
CA LEU A 228 2.63 53.19 -10.46
C LEU A 228 3.71 53.07 -11.57
N ASP A 229 4.60 54.06 -11.71
CA ASP A 229 5.73 53.98 -12.64
C ASP A 229 6.78 52.94 -12.24
N LEU A 230 7.08 52.82 -10.93
CA LEU A 230 7.90 51.73 -10.39
C LEU A 230 7.27 50.36 -10.68
N ALA A 231 5.95 50.21 -10.43
CA ALA A 231 5.22 48.99 -10.75
C ALA A 231 5.29 48.66 -12.25
N LEU A 232 4.99 49.61 -13.14
CA LEU A 232 5.06 49.43 -14.61
C LEU A 232 6.47 49.07 -15.10
N MET A 233 7.50 49.63 -14.48
CA MET A 233 8.89 49.32 -14.80
C MET A 233 9.22 47.85 -14.49
N ASP A 234 8.73 47.32 -13.37
CA ASP A 234 9.12 45.99 -12.86
C ASP A 234 8.11 44.87 -13.11
N ILE A 235 6.90 45.18 -13.59
CA ILE A 235 5.81 44.22 -13.84
C ILE A 235 6.17 43.00 -14.70
N ARG A 236 7.18 43.12 -15.58
CA ARG A 236 7.71 42.03 -16.44
C ARG A 236 9.07 41.47 -15.99
N LYS A 237 9.69 42.04 -14.94
CA LYS A 237 10.98 41.59 -14.40
C LYS A 237 10.82 40.87 -13.06
N THR A 238 9.99 41.45 -12.20
CA THR A 238 9.81 41.12 -10.79
C THR A 238 8.33 41.39 -10.42
N PRO A 239 7.37 40.57 -10.92
CA PRO A 239 5.94 40.83 -10.73
C PRO A 239 5.49 40.95 -9.27
N ILE A 240 6.20 40.28 -8.34
CA ILE A 240 5.98 40.39 -6.89
C ILE A 240 6.26 41.81 -6.40
N VAL A 241 7.39 42.41 -6.80
CA VAL A 241 7.75 43.79 -6.44
C VAL A 241 6.75 44.78 -7.03
N ALA A 242 6.30 44.56 -8.27
CA ALA A 242 5.23 45.37 -8.86
C ALA A 242 3.90 45.23 -8.10
N ALA A 243 3.57 44.05 -7.57
CA ALA A 243 2.38 43.86 -6.72
C ALA A 243 2.50 44.59 -5.37
N ASP A 244 3.69 44.61 -4.76
CA ASP A 244 3.96 45.34 -3.51
C ASP A 244 3.82 46.87 -3.74
N GLU A 245 4.42 47.41 -4.81
CA GLU A 245 4.31 48.83 -5.15
C GLU A 245 2.87 49.25 -5.48
N LEU A 246 2.09 48.39 -6.15
CA LEU A 246 0.65 48.61 -6.38
C LEU A 246 -0.18 48.55 -5.10
N GLU A 247 0.20 47.71 -4.14
CA GLU A 247 -0.47 47.69 -2.83
C GLU A 247 -0.16 48.96 -2.02
N ILE A 248 1.05 49.52 -2.14
CA ILE A 248 1.39 50.83 -1.56
C ILE A 248 0.57 51.94 -2.23
N ALA A 249 0.59 52.02 -3.57
CA ALA A 249 -0.19 52.99 -4.35
C ALA A 249 -1.69 52.95 -4.03
N TRP A 250 -2.27 51.74 -3.96
CA TRP A 250 -3.67 51.53 -3.63
C TRP A 250 -4.00 51.96 -2.19
N LYS A 251 -3.14 51.68 -1.20
CA LYS A 251 -3.34 52.13 0.19
C LYS A 251 -3.32 53.66 0.32
N LEU A 252 -2.41 54.32 -0.37
CA LEU A 252 -2.34 55.78 -0.41
C LEU A 252 -3.60 56.38 -1.07
N LEU A 253 -4.04 55.82 -2.19
CA LEU A 253 -5.25 56.27 -2.88
C LEU A 253 -6.55 56.04 -2.05
N VAL A 254 -6.60 54.98 -1.25
CA VAL A 254 -7.65 54.72 -0.24
C VAL A 254 -7.63 55.77 0.90
N GLU A 255 -6.51 56.41 1.17
CA GLU A 255 -6.42 57.52 2.13
C GLU A 255 -6.94 58.83 1.52
N VAL A 256 -6.49 59.17 0.30
CA VAL A 256 -6.89 60.39 -0.43
C VAL A 256 -8.38 60.40 -0.83
N THR A 257 -8.98 59.23 -1.05
CA THR A 257 -10.42 59.10 -1.39
C THR A 257 -11.37 59.25 -0.21
N LYS A 258 -10.89 59.39 1.04
CA LYS A 258 -11.77 59.57 2.21
C LYS A 258 -12.44 60.94 2.16
N PRO A 259 -13.78 61.03 2.34
CA PRO A 259 -14.43 62.33 2.46
C PRO A 259 -13.93 63.05 3.71
N ALA A 260 -13.57 64.33 3.56
CA ALA A 260 -13.17 65.17 4.69
C ALA A 260 -14.27 65.17 5.77
N SER A 261 -13.89 65.03 7.04
CA SER A 261 -14.84 64.82 8.15
C SER A 261 -15.61 66.08 8.57
N TYR A 262 -16.49 66.60 7.72
CA TYR A 262 -17.32 67.79 7.97
C TYR A 262 -18.49 67.55 8.94
N LEU A 263 -18.21 66.95 10.11
CA LEU A 263 -19.14 66.85 11.25
C LEU A 263 -18.52 67.24 12.60
N THR A 264 -17.60 68.21 12.61
CA THR A 264 -17.42 69.07 13.79
C THR A 264 -18.55 70.10 13.81
N ILE A 265 -19.73 69.69 14.30
CA ILE A 265 -20.73 70.68 14.73
C ILE A 265 -20.07 71.46 15.87
N PRO A 266 -19.89 72.79 15.77
CA PRO A 266 -19.36 73.56 16.88
C PRO A 266 -20.34 73.42 18.05
N SER A 267 -19.82 73.02 19.21
CA SER A 267 -20.58 72.96 20.47
C SER A 267 -20.90 74.37 20.94
N GLY A 268 -21.82 75.04 20.24
CA GLY A 268 -22.37 76.33 20.57
C GLY A 268 -23.17 76.24 21.86
N GLU A 269 -22.44 76.37 22.97
CA GLU A 269 -22.85 77.06 24.19
C GLU A 269 -24.36 77.31 24.29
N ILE A 270 -25.08 76.33 24.82
CA ILE A 270 -26.47 76.52 25.22
C ILE A 270 -26.44 77.49 26.40
N LEU A 271 -26.58 78.77 26.10
CA LEU A 271 -26.88 79.80 27.07
C LEU A 271 -28.17 79.41 27.77
N TYR A 272 -28.04 78.98 29.03
CA TYR A 272 -29.18 78.90 29.92
C TYR A 272 -29.61 80.33 30.22
N GLU A 273 -30.64 80.78 29.50
CA GLU A 273 -31.38 81.99 29.83
C GLU A 273 -32.10 81.72 31.17
N GLU A 274 -31.44 82.10 32.26
CA GLU A 274 -31.90 81.86 33.63
C GLU A 274 -33.12 82.75 33.91
N ASP A 275 -34.31 82.14 33.75
CA ASP A 275 -35.61 82.79 33.90
C ASP A 275 -35.76 83.39 35.31
N ASN A 276 -35.65 84.72 35.38
CA ASN A 276 -35.47 85.46 36.63
C ASN A 276 -36.26 86.77 36.56
N ASN A 277 -37.56 86.67 36.82
CA ASN A 277 -38.48 87.80 36.92
C ASN A 277 -39.52 87.57 38.03
N ASP A 278 -39.75 88.61 38.85
CA ASP A 278 -40.72 88.64 39.96
C ASP A 278 -42.20 88.63 39.51
#